data_AF-A0A7X3FLJ1-F1
#
_entry.id   AF-A0A7X3FLJ1-F1
#
_cell.length_a   1.000
_cell.length_b   1.000
_cell.length_c   1.000
_cell.angle_alpha   90.00
_cell.angle_beta   90.00
_cell.angle_gamma   90.00
#
_symmetry.space_group_name_H-M   'P 1'
#
loop_
_entity.id
_entity.type
_entity.pdbx_description
1 polymer ?
#
loop_
_entity_poly.entity_id
_entity_poly.type
_entity_poly.pdbx_seq_one_letter_code
_entity_poly.pdbx_strand_id
1 'polypeptide(L)'
;MKWKQLIVIGSCSLAFGATCYAAGSVESIQAYINHSIKITVNGLGWTPLDKEGSELPPVIIDGHSYLPAHAVVKALDGQVQWNEATKTIAITSSGTNQSPAPGSEETERDQQILTRINALKEKLHIGITQDEVRAFIQEEVKIVQDNGDSENGADAFWKYDFFKKAGYHSDLPDQIVDEEGLVNHDLGVSLFIAWKDKKLLLYTISYVNPVNNKVYLFAMNPDGTISDGPVSR
;
A
#
# COMPACT_ATOMS: atom_id res chain seq x y z
N MET A 1 69.16 -34.27 -36.35
CA MET A 1 68.49 -33.62 -35.19
C MET A 1 67.14 -33.13 -35.69
N LYS A 2 66.05 -33.86 -35.44
CA LYS A 2 65.09 -33.67 -34.34
C LYS A 2 64.56 -32.23 -34.25
N TRP A 3 63.30 -32.00 -34.65
CA TRP A 3 62.21 -31.69 -33.71
C TRP A 3 60.85 -31.71 -34.44
N LYS A 4 59.92 -32.57 -33.99
CA LYS A 4 58.50 -32.58 -34.36
C LYS A 4 57.75 -31.65 -33.40
N GLN A 5 57.08 -30.60 -33.88
CA GLN A 5 56.12 -29.86 -33.06
C GLN A 5 54.71 -30.27 -33.47
N LEU A 6 54.09 -31.06 -32.58
CA LEU A 6 52.67 -31.37 -32.55
C LEU A 6 51.91 -30.08 -32.23
N ILE A 7 51.15 -29.55 -33.20
CA ILE A 7 50.10 -28.58 -32.89
C ILE A 7 48.85 -29.38 -32.57
N VAL A 8 48.50 -29.40 -31.28
CA VAL A 8 47.19 -29.78 -30.78
C VAL A 8 46.22 -28.70 -31.25
N ILE A 9 45.52 -28.95 -32.36
CA ILE A 9 44.33 -28.16 -32.70
C ILE A 9 43.22 -28.71 -31.81
N GLY A 10 42.98 -27.99 -30.71
CA GLY A 10 41.82 -28.21 -29.87
C GLY A 10 40.56 -28.09 -30.72
N SER A 11 39.93 -29.23 -30.97
CA SER A 11 38.56 -29.33 -31.48
C SER A 11 37.64 -28.67 -30.46
N CYS A 12 37.44 -27.35 -30.58
CA CYS A 12 36.31 -26.69 -29.97
C CYS A 12 35.11 -27.03 -30.84
N SER A 13 34.49 -28.16 -30.55
CA SER A 13 33.26 -28.61 -31.17
C SER A 13 32.21 -27.51 -30.99
N LEU A 14 31.90 -26.80 -32.07
CA LEU A 14 30.70 -25.96 -32.15
C LEU A 14 29.50 -26.88 -32.00
N ALA A 15 29.01 -27.01 -30.77
CA ALA A 15 27.73 -27.60 -30.49
C ALA A 15 26.66 -26.64 -31.02
N PHE A 16 26.36 -26.73 -32.32
CA PHE A 16 25.09 -26.27 -32.87
C PHE A 16 24.02 -27.18 -32.31
N GLY A 17 23.57 -26.89 -31.10
CA GLY A 17 22.27 -27.37 -30.63
C GLY A 17 21.20 -26.66 -31.46
N ALA A 18 20.83 -27.25 -32.59
CA ALA A 18 19.60 -26.88 -33.27
C ALA A 18 18.46 -27.35 -32.37
N THR A 19 18.07 -26.52 -31.40
CA THR A 19 16.79 -26.70 -30.72
C THR A 19 15.72 -26.28 -31.71
N CYS A 20 15.13 -27.27 -32.38
CA CYS A 20 13.86 -27.10 -33.06
C CYS A 20 12.80 -26.79 -32.01
N TYR A 21 12.68 -25.52 -31.62
CA TYR A 21 11.45 -25.07 -30.98
C TYR A 21 10.37 -25.17 -32.06
N ALA A 22 9.38 -26.02 -31.82
CA ALA A 22 8.10 -25.89 -32.50
C ALA A 22 7.69 -24.42 -32.38
N ALA A 23 7.35 -23.78 -33.50
CA ALA A 23 6.79 -22.43 -33.53
C ALA A 23 5.41 -22.44 -32.86
N GLY A 24 5.40 -22.65 -31.55
CA GLY A 24 4.31 -22.34 -30.65
C GLY A 24 4.47 -20.90 -30.20
N SER A 25 3.37 -20.30 -29.80
CA SER A 25 3.18 -18.91 -29.35
C SER A 25 3.94 -18.52 -28.07
N VAL A 26 5.19 -18.99 -27.91
CA VAL A 26 6.05 -18.79 -26.75
C VAL A 26 7.43 -18.36 -27.23
N GLU A 27 7.84 -17.16 -26.84
CA GLU A 27 9.16 -16.60 -27.14
C GLU A 27 10.01 -16.56 -25.87
N SER A 28 11.30 -16.83 -26.01
CA SER A 28 12.25 -16.66 -24.91
C SER A 28 12.68 -15.20 -24.81
N ILE A 29 12.61 -14.65 -23.60
CA ILE A 29 13.07 -13.30 -23.27
C ILE A 29 14.14 -13.35 -22.19
N GLN A 30 14.95 -12.29 -22.09
CA GLN A 30 15.80 -12.06 -20.92
C GLN A 30 15.05 -11.22 -19.88
N ALA A 31 15.23 -11.51 -18.60
CA ALA A 31 14.55 -10.81 -17.52
C ALA A 31 15.43 -10.73 -16.26
N TYR A 32 15.23 -9.71 -15.44
CA TYR A 32 15.92 -9.52 -14.15
C TYR A 32 14.94 -9.52 -12.99
N ILE A 33 15.27 -10.19 -11.88
CA ILE A 33 14.51 -10.09 -10.64
C ILE A 33 15.02 -8.89 -9.83
N ASN A 34 14.12 -8.03 -9.35
CA ASN A 34 14.49 -6.82 -8.61
C ASN A 34 13.80 -6.73 -7.23
N HIS A 35 14.55 -7.08 -6.18
CA HIS A 35 14.09 -7.03 -4.78
C HIS A 35 14.07 -5.62 -4.16
N SER A 36 14.58 -4.60 -4.87
CA SER A 36 14.68 -3.23 -4.33
C SER A 36 13.44 -2.36 -4.63
N ILE A 37 12.56 -2.81 -5.53
CA ILE A 37 11.35 -2.08 -5.89
C ILE A 37 10.32 -2.25 -4.79
N LYS A 38 9.90 -1.12 -4.20
CA LYS A 38 8.80 -1.05 -3.24
C LYS A 38 7.48 -0.87 -3.97
N ILE A 39 6.46 -1.60 -3.54
CA ILE A 39 5.13 -1.53 -4.15
C ILE A 39 4.16 -0.99 -3.10
N THR A 40 3.23 -0.14 -3.55
CA THR A 40 2.13 0.34 -2.73
C THR A 40 0.79 0.07 -3.39
N VAL A 41 -0.18 -0.42 -2.64
CA VAL A 41 -1.58 -0.55 -3.07
C VAL A 41 -2.40 0.43 -2.26
N ASN A 42 -3.15 1.32 -2.91
CA ASN A 42 -3.90 2.39 -2.24
C ASN A 42 -3.03 3.23 -1.28
N GLY A 43 -1.79 3.55 -1.68
CA GLY A 43 -0.85 4.31 -0.85
C GLY A 43 -0.25 3.55 0.34
N LEU A 44 -0.59 2.27 0.53
CA LEU A 44 -0.08 1.40 1.59
C LEU A 44 1.04 0.51 1.06
N GLY A 45 2.16 0.40 1.78
CA GLY A 45 3.23 -0.54 1.47
C GLY A 45 2.71 -1.97 1.41
N TRP A 46 3.05 -2.70 0.34
CA TRP A 46 2.53 -4.03 0.07
C TRP A 46 3.55 -4.91 -0.65
N THR A 47 3.59 -6.19 -0.29
CA THR A 47 4.45 -7.20 -0.94
C THR A 47 3.58 -8.30 -1.54
N PRO A 48 3.70 -8.58 -2.86
CA PRO A 48 3.01 -9.70 -3.49
C PRO A 48 3.53 -11.03 -2.93
N LEU A 49 2.61 -11.93 -2.60
CA LEU A 49 2.91 -13.27 -2.10
C LEU A 49 2.32 -14.34 -3.04
N ASP A 50 2.96 -15.50 -3.14
CA ASP A 50 2.39 -16.69 -3.77
C ASP A 50 1.35 -17.38 -2.86
N LYS A 51 0.89 -18.58 -3.25
CA LYS A 51 -0.12 -19.33 -2.48
C LYS A 51 0.45 -19.93 -1.20
N GLU A 52 1.76 -20.11 -1.16
CA GLU A 52 2.55 -20.69 -0.08
C GLU A 52 3.08 -19.61 0.89
N GLY A 53 2.89 -18.32 0.56
CA GLY A 53 3.30 -17.17 1.37
C GLY A 53 4.69 -16.63 1.04
N SER A 54 5.33 -17.10 -0.04
CA SER A 54 6.64 -16.61 -0.49
C SER A 54 6.50 -15.29 -1.25
N GLU A 55 7.47 -14.38 -1.06
CA GLU A 55 7.51 -13.12 -1.78
C GLU A 55 7.71 -13.32 -3.29
N LEU A 56 6.95 -12.57 -4.09
CA LEU A 56 7.04 -12.55 -5.54
C LEU A 56 7.63 -11.22 -6.04
N PRO A 57 8.96 -11.07 -6.06
CA PRO A 57 9.60 -9.81 -6.43
C PRO A 57 9.26 -9.41 -7.88
N PRO A 58 9.24 -8.10 -8.19
CA PRO A 58 9.08 -7.60 -9.55
C PRO A 58 10.13 -8.16 -10.50
N VAL A 59 9.69 -8.40 -11.74
CA VAL A 59 10.56 -8.83 -12.84
C VAL A 59 10.72 -7.67 -13.83
N ILE A 60 11.94 -7.40 -14.27
CA ILE A 60 12.26 -6.37 -15.24
C ILE A 60 12.51 -7.01 -16.61
N ILE A 61 11.76 -6.56 -17.62
CA ILE A 61 11.93 -6.94 -19.03
C ILE A 61 12.01 -5.65 -19.83
N ASP A 62 13.09 -5.47 -20.60
CA ASP A 62 13.33 -4.26 -21.41
C ASP A 62 13.14 -2.93 -20.66
N GLY A 63 13.51 -2.91 -19.37
CA GLY A 63 13.40 -1.73 -18.50
C GLY A 63 12.01 -1.50 -17.87
N HIS A 64 11.02 -2.35 -18.17
CA HIS A 64 9.69 -2.29 -17.59
C HIS A 64 9.52 -3.29 -16.45
N SER A 65 8.83 -2.88 -15.37
CA SER A 65 8.51 -3.73 -14.24
C SER A 65 7.21 -4.51 -14.45
N TYR A 66 7.27 -5.82 -14.23
CA TYR A 66 6.16 -6.75 -14.31
C TYR A 66 5.89 -7.35 -12.93
N LEU A 67 4.60 -7.44 -12.59
CA LEU A 67 4.12 -7.96 -11.32
C LEU A 67 3.21 -9.19 -11.54
N PRO A 68 3.13 -10.11 -10.57
CA PRO A 68 2.19 -11.23 -10.63
C PRO A 68 0.75 -10.71 -10.63
N ALA A 69 0.06 -10.89 -11.77
CA ALA A 69 -1.31 -10.40 -11.95
C ALA A 69 -2.27 -10.91 -10.86
N HIS A 70 -2.16 -12.18 -10.46
CA HIS A 70 -3.01 -12.75 -9.41
C HIS A 70 -2.85 -12.02 -8.06
N ALA A 71 -1.61 -11.72 -7.66
CA ALA A 71 -1.34 -11.04 -6.40
C ALA A 71 -1.88 -9.60 -6.42
N VAL A 72 -1.63 -8.87 -7.52
CA VAL A 72 -2.08 -7.48 -7.69
C VAL A 72 -3.60 -7.40 -7.70
N VAL A 73 -4.27 -8.24 -8.50
CA VAL A 73 -5.73 -8.24 -8.60
C VAL A 73 -6.37 -8.65 -7.27
N LYS A 74 -5.81 -9.64 -6.56
CA LYS A 74 -6.27 -10.03 -5.23
C LYS A 74 -6.12 -8.90 -4.21
N ALA A 75 -5.04 -8.11 -4.28
CA ALA A 75 -4.86 -6.94 -3.42
C ALA A 75 -5.84 -5.80 -3.72
N LEU A 76 -6.50 -5.85 -4.88
CA LEU A 76 -7.58 -4.95 -5.30
C LEU A 76 -8.96 -5.62 -5.23
N ASP A 77 -9.09 -6.66 -4.39
CA ASP A 77 -10.31 -7.46 -4.16
C ASP A 77 -10.91 -8.12 -5.41
N GLY A 78 -10.17 -8.18 -6.51
CA GLY A 78 -10.58 -8.84 -7.74
C GLY A 78 -10.26 -10.32 -7.76
N GLN A 79 -10.63 -10.98 -8.87
CA GLN A 79 -10.31 -12.38 -9.12
C GLN A 79 -9.58 -12.55 -10.45
N VAL A 80 -8.69 -13.53 -10.48
CA VAL A 80 -8.00 -13.98 -11.69
C VAL A 80 -8.30 -15.46 -11.87
N GLN A 81 -8.83 -15.82 -13.04
CA GLN A 81 -9.15 -17.21 -13.39
C GLN A 81 -8.49 -17.56 -14.72
N TRP A 82 -7.88 -18.74 -14.77
CA TRP A 82 -7.34 -19.30 -16.00
C TRP A 82 -8.39 -20.19 -16.68
N ASN A 83 -8.76 -19.85 -17.90
CA ASN A 83 -9.56 -20.70 -18.78
C ASN A 83 -8.62 -21.49 -19.70
N GLU A 84 -8.46 -22.78 -19.39
CA GLU A 84 -7.57 -23.66 -20.13
C GLU A 84 -8.04 -23.93 -21.56
N ALA A 85 -9.35 -23.96 -21.80
CA ALA A 85 -9.92 -24.26 -23.12
C ALA A 85 -9.68 -23.11 -24.12
N THR A 86 -9.74 -21.87 -23.66
CA THR A 86 -9.54 -20.67 -24.50
C THR A 86 -8.17 -20.03 -24.32
N LYS A 87 -7.30 -20.60 -23.48
CA LYS A 87 -5.99 -20.03 -23.11
C LYS A 87 -6.10 -18.58 -22.67
N THR A 88 -7.10 -18.28 -21.84
CA THR A 88 -7.45 -16.91 -21.43
C THR A 88 -7.26 -16.72 -19.94
N ILE A 89 -6.60 -15.63 -19.55
CA ILE A 89 -6.61 -15.13 -18.17
C ILE A 89 -7.81 -14.18 -18.06
N ALA A 90 -8.86 -14.59 -17.36
CA ALA A 90 -10.00 -13.75 -17.04
C ALA A 90 -9.70 -12.98 -15.74
N ILE A 91 -9.77 -11.66 -15.81
CA ILE A 91 -9.60 -10.77 -14.66
C ILE A 91 -10.94 -10.11 -14.40
N THR A 92 -11.48 -10.28 -13.20
CA THR A 92 -12.65 -9.55 -12.74
C THR A 92 -12.23 -8.61 -11.62
N SER A 93 -12.54 -7.33 -11.76
CA SER A 93 -12.43 -6.38 -10.66
C SER A 93 -13.77 -6.30 -9.96
N SER A 94 -13.76 -6.24 -8.64
CA SER A 94 -14.91 -5.91 -7.80
C SER A 94 -15.18 -4.39 -7.77
N GLY A 95 -14.34 -3.56 -8.41
CA GLY A 95 -14.48 -2.11 -8.50
C GLY A 95 -14.82 -1.61 -9.90
N THR A 96 -16.03 -1.06 -10.06
CA THR A 96 -16.51 -0.19 -11.16
C THR A 96 -16.65 -0.78 -12.58
N ASN A 97 -17.63 -1.68 -12.75
CA ASN A 97 -18.62 -1.63 -13.86
C ASN A 97 -19.85 -2.50 -13.59
N GLN A 98 -20.25 -2.61 -12.33
CA GLN A 98 -21.62 -2.94 -11.99
C GLN A 98 -22.21 -1.76 -11.23
N SER A 99 -23.34 -1.26 -11.74
CA SER A 99 -24.36 -0.63 -10.91
C SER A 99 -24.43 -1.37 -9.56
N PRO A 100 -24.32 -0.66 -8.42
CA PRO A 100 -24.29 -1.32 -7.12
C PRO A 100 -25.56 -2.17 -6.97
N ALA A 101 -25.38 -3.46 -6.72
CA ALA A 101 -26.41 -4.23 -6.08
C ALA A 101 -26.43 -3.77 -4.61
N PRO A 102 -27.58 -3.37 -4.05
CA PRO A 102 -27.65 -2.83 -2.70
C PRO A 102 -27.44 -3.94 -1.66
N GLY A 103 -26.57 -3.68 -0.67
CA GLY A 103 -26.39 -4.46 0.56
C GLY A 103 -25.00 -5.08 0.66
N SER A 104 -24.13 -4.69 1.60
CA SER A 104 -24.31 -4.15 2.96
C SER A 104 -23.75 -2.73 3.15
N GLU A 105 -24.34 -1.97 4.07
CA GLU A 105 -23.86 -0.63 4.49
C GLU A 105 -22.38 -0.61 4.91
N GLU A 106 -21.87 -1.76 5.37
CA GLU A 106 -20.50 -1.95 5.86
C GLU A 106 -19.46 -1.86 4.74
N THR A 107 -19.70 -2.49 3.58
CA THR A 107 -18.76 -2.44 2.45
C THR A 107 -18.67 -1.05 1.81
N GLU A 108 -19.79 -0.31 1.74
CA GLU A 108 -19.77 1.07 1.25
C GLU A 108 -19.02 2.00 2.22
N ARG A 109 -19.21 1.82 3.53
CA ARG A 109 -18.49 2.58 4.56
C ARG A 109 -17.00 2.35 4.48
N ASP A 110 -16.56 1.09 4.33
CA ASP A 110 -15.13 0.76 4.24
C ASP A 110 -14.47 1.39 3.01
N GLN A 111 -15.17 1.43 1.87
CA GLN A 111 -14.68 2.12 0.68
C GLN A 111 -14.55 3.64 0.89
N GLN A 112 -15.50 4.25 1.59
CA GLN A 112 -15.44 5.68 1.93
C GLN A 112 -14.29 5.97 2.91
N ILE A 113 -14.05 5.08 3.89
CA ILE A 113 -12.92 5.15 4.83
C ILE A 113 -11.60 5.16 4.06
N LEU A 114 -11.38 4.20 3.16
CA LEU A 114 -10.15 4.12 2.37
C LEU A 114 -9.97 5.34 1.47
N THR A 115 -11.04 5.79 0.82
CA THR A 115 -11.03 7.01 0.01
C THR A 115 -10.62 8.23 0.84
N ARG A 116 -11.17 8.36 2.06
CA ARG A 116 -10.83 9.46 2.96
C ARG A 116 -9.37 9.40 3.41
N ILE A 117 -8.87 8.22 3.78
CA ILE A 117 -7.46 8.03 4.18
C ILE A 117 -6.52 8.46 3.04
N ASN A 118 -6.80 8.03 1.81
CA ASN A 118 -5.97 8.38 0.66
C ASN A 118 -5.98 9.88 0.38
N ALA A 119 -7.16 10.51 0.44
CA ALA A 119 -7.28 11.96 0.30
C ALA A 119 -6.51 12.72 1.39
N LEU A 120 -6.49 12.21 2.63
CA LEU A 120 -5.69 12.78 3.71
C LEU A 120 -4.19 12.64 3.42
N LYS A 121 -3.73 11.46 3.03
CA LYS A 121 -2.31 11.20 2.71
C LYS A 121 -1.81 12.00 1.51
N GLU A 122 -2.66 12.24 0.52
CA GLU A 122 -2.31 13.02 -0.67
C GLU A 122 -2.24 14.53 -0.38
N LYS A 123 -3.17 15.05 0.43
CA LYS A 123 -3.28 16.50 0.68
C LYS A 123 -2.46 16.99 1.86
N LEU A 124 -2.23 16.15 2.88
CA LEU A 124 -1.44 16.54 4.03
C LEU A 124 0.05 16.35 3.73
N HIS A 125 0.82 17.39 3.99
CA HIS A 125 2.27 17.35 3.93
C HIS A 125 2.85 18.31 4.96
N ILE A 126 4.11 18.09 5.36
CA ILE A 126 4.82 19.00 6.27
C ILE A 126 4.76 20.44 5.72
N GLY A 127 4.47 21.38 6.61
CA GLY A 127 4.42 22.81 6.28
C GLY A 127 3.07 23.33 5.78
N ILE A 128 2.09 22.47 5.45
CA ILE A 128 0.74 22.93 5.08
C ILE A 128 0.13 23.74 6.23
N THR A 129 -0.62 24.80 5.92
CA THR A 129 -1.14 25.72 6.93
C THR A 129 -2.43 25.22 7.57
N GLN A 130 -2.70 25.69 8.79
CA GLN A 130 -3.98 25.45 9.47
C GLN A 130 -5.21 25.82 8.64
N ASP A 131 -5.14 26.91 7.88
CA ASP A 131 -6.26 27.39 7.05
C ASP A 131 -6.49 26.50 5.83
N GLU A 132 -5.43 26.05 5.16
CA GLU A 132 -5.51 25.09 4.06
C GLU A 132 -6.10 23.76 4.54
N VAL A 133 -5.67 23.28 5.72
CA VAL A 133 -6.21 22.04 6.31
C VAL A 133 -7.69 22.17 6.65
N ARG A 134 -8.12 23.29 7.25
CA ARG A 134 -9.54 23.54 7.52
C ARG A 134 -10.38 23.59 6.24
N ALA A 135 -9.87 24.21 5.19
CA ALA A 135 -10.58 24.37 3.93
C ALA A 135 -10.88 23.00 3.25
N PHE A 136 -9.97 22.03 3.39
CA PHE A 136 -10.16 20.72 2.76
C PHE A 136 -10.86 19.69 3.68
N ILE A 137 -10.64 19.74 5.00
CA ILE A 137 -11.18 18.71 5.89
C ILE A 137 -12.69 18.84 6.06
N GLN A 138 -13.21 20.07 6.15
CA GLN A 138 -14.64 20.40 6.28
C GLN A 138 -15.40 19.62 7.36
N GLU A 139 -14.69 19.19 8.41
CA GLU A 139 -15.23 18.48 9.57
C GLU A 139 -14.91 19.27 10.84
N GLU A 140 -15.68 19.03 11.89
CA GLU A 140 -15.46 19.68 13.19
C GLU A 140 -14.09 19.27 13.77
N VAL A 141 -13.28 20.26 14.12
CA VAL A 141 -11.97 20.04 14.73
C VAL A 141 -12.10 19.92 16.24
N LYS A 142 -11.51 18.88 16.82
CA LYS A 142 -11.27 18.80 18.27
C LYS A 142 -9.91 19.45 18.57
N ILE A 143 -9.92 20.54 19.33
CA ILE A 143 -8.70 21.18 19.82
C ILE A 143 -8.22 20.40 21.04
N VAL A 144 -7.03 19.79 20.95
CA VAL A 144 -6.44 18.99 22.01
C VAL A 144 -5.66 19.93 22.94
N GLN A 145 -6.15 20.07 24.17
CA GLN A 145 -5.65 21.04 25.15
C GLN A 145 -4.49 20.52 26.00
N ASP A 146 -4.38 19.18 26.13
CA ASP A 146 -3.36 18.51 26.92
C ASP A 146 -2.71 17.44 26.05
N ASN A 147 -1.45 17.64 25.68
CA ASN A 147 -0.65 16.69 24.91
C ASN A 147 0.75 16.49 25.51
N GLY A 148 0.93 16.86 26.79
CA GLY A 148 2.24 16.90 27.45
C GLY A 148 3.25 17.84 26.78
N ASP A 149 4.47 17.88 27.33
CA ASP A 149 5.59 18.55 26.69
C ASP A 149 5.93 17.80 25.40
N SER A 150 5.58 18.39 24.25
CA SER A 150 5.92 17.80 22.97
C SER A 150 7.42 17.85 22.74
N GLU A 151 8.09 16.69 22.76
CA GLU A 151 9.52 16.56 22.45
C GLU A 151 9.87 17.13 21.06
N ASN A 152 8.88 17.19 20.17
CA ASN A 152 9.02 17.69 18.80
C ASN A 152 8.86 19.22 18.70
N GLY A 153 8.52 19.89 19.79
CA GLY A 153 8.35 21.34 19.86
C GLY A 153 7.12 21.86 19.12
N ALA A 154 6.05 21.07 19.07
CA ALA A 154 4.73 21.51 18.60
C ALA A 154 4.03 22.39 19.65
N ASP A 155 3.26 23.37 19.19
CA ASP A 155 2.59 24.40 20.00
C ASP A 155 1.06 24.29 20.00
N ALA A 156 0.49 23.46 19.11
CA ALA A 156 -0.94 23.18 19.05
C ALA A 156 -1.20 21.78 18.47
N PHE A 157 -2.35 21.20 18.84
CA PHE A 157 -2.72 19.85 18.45
C PHE A 157 -4.19 19.79 18.05
N TRP A 158 -4.47 19.22 16.88
CA TRP A 158 -5.82 19.04 16.36
C TRP A 158 -6.12 17.56 16.17
N LYS A 159 -7.35 17.17 16.47
CA LYS A 159 -7.87 15.83 16.17
C LYS A 159 -9.15 15.91 15.34
N TYR A 160 -9.28 15.01 14.39
CA TYR A 160 -10.48 14.82 13.58
C TYR A 160 -10.87 13.34 13.59
N ASP A 161 -12.12 13.07 13.89
CA ASP A 161 -12.70 11.73 13.92
C ASP A 161 -13.70 11.59 12.76
N PHE A 162 -13.40 10.73 11.79
CA PHE A 162 -14.25 10.50 10.61
C PHE A 162 -15.05 9.20 10.75
N PHE A 163 -16.21 9.16 10.11
CA PHE A 163 -17.12 8.02 10.12
C PHE A 163 -17.48 7.57 11.53
N LYS A 164 -17.63 8.53 12.45
CA LYS A 164 -18.00 8.29 13.83
C LYS A 164 -19.48 7.98 13.94
N LYS A 165 -19.83 6.94 14.69
CA LYS A 165 -21.22 6.60 14.97
C LYS A 165 -21.87 7.68 15.84
N ALA A 166 -23.15 7.95 15.61
CA ALA A 166 -23.88 8.97 16.36
C ALA A 166 -23.84 8.67 17.86
N GLY A 167 -23.44 9.67 18.66
CA GLY A 167 -23.31 9.56 20.12
C GLY A 167 -22.06 8.86 20.62
N TYR A 168 -21.20 8.34 19.73
CA TYR A 168 -19.94 7.74 20.14
C TYR A 168 -18.92 8.79 20.62
N HIS A 169 -18.24 8.46 21.69
CA HIS A 169 -17.13 9.23 22.26
C HIS A 169 -16.11 8.27 22.86
N SER A 170 -14.82 8.57 22.65
CA SER A 170 -13.74 7.84 23.30
C SER A 170 -13.45 8.44 24.68
N ASP A 171 -13.38 7.60 25.70
CA ASP A 171 -12.94 8.01 27.05
C ASP A 171 -11.40 8.08 27.16
N LEU A 172 -10.68 7.72 26.10
CA LEU A 172 -9.22 7.73 26.06
C LEU A 172 -8.70 9.16 25.90
N PRO A 173 -7.49 9.47 26.44
CA PRO A 173 -6.81 10.71 26.12
C PRO A 173 -6.62 10.87 24.61
N ASP A 174 -6.68 12.11 24.11
CA ASP A 174 -6.76 12.37 22.67
C ASP A 174 -5.58 11.86 21.85
N GLN A 175 -4.41 11.76 22.48
CA GLN A 175 -3.16 11.24 21.92
C GLN A 175 -3.11 9.71 21.80
N ILE A 176 -4.03 8.99 22.46
CA ILE A 176 -4.08 7.54 22.44
C ILE A 176 -4.94 7.09 21.26
N VAL A 177 -4.46 6.07 20.55
CA VAL A 177 -5.21 5.42 19.47
C VAL A 177 -6.37 4.64 20.07
N ASP A 178 -7.58 4.95 19.62
CA ASP A 178 -8.79 4.24 20.03
C ASP A 178 -8.93 2.92 19.25
N GLU A 179 -8.12 1.93 19.62
CA GLU A 179 -8.13 0.63 18.96
C GLU A 179 -9.49 -0.05 19.04
N GLU A 180 -10.17 0.06 20.19
CA GLU A 180 -11.47 -0.56 20.41
C GLU A 180 -12.56 0.09 19.56
N GLY A 181 -12.63 1.41 19.52
CA GLY A 181 -13.56 2.15 18.67
C GLY A 181 -13.37 1.88 17.19
N LEU A 182 -12.12 1.75 16.76
CA LEU A 182 -11.75 1.41 15.38
C LEU A 182 -12.19 -0.03 15.04
N VAL A 183 -11.83 -1.02 15.87
CA VAL A 183 -12.18 -2.44 15.62
C VAL A 183 -13.68 -2.69 15.71
N ASN A 184 -14.40 -1.99 16.59
CA ASN A 184 -15.85 -2.13 16.74
C ASN A 184 -16.64 -1.32 15.70
N HIS A 185 -15.97 -0.64 14.77
CA HIS A 185 -16.58 0.23 13.77
C HIS A 185 -17.44 1.36 14.40
N ASP A 186 -17.15 1.79 15.62
CA ASP A 186 -17.77 2.98 16.20
C ASP A 186 -17.04 4.27 15.75
N LEU A 187 -15.77 4.14 15.34
CA LEU A 187 -14.92 5.14 14.70
C LEU A 187 -14.30 4.52 13.43
N GLY A 188 -14.25 5.26 12.31
CA GLY A 188 -13.61 4.74 11.09
C GLY A 188 -12.17 5.18 10.92
N VAL A 189 -11.88 6.46 11.19
CA VAL A 189 -10.55 7.05 11.05
C VAL A 189 -10.36 8.12 12.13
N SER A 190 -9.20 8.13 12.79
CA SER A 190 -8.77 9.25 13.62
C SER A 190 -7.51 9.87 13.03
N LEU A 191 -7.56 11.17 12.77
CA LEU A 191 -6.45 11.99 12.30
C LEU A 191 -6.00 12.89 13.44
N PHE A 192 -4.72 12.78 13.81
CA PHE A 192 -4.09 13.66 14.78
C PHE A 192 -3.03 14.51 14.09
N ILE A 193 -3.02 15.81 14.36
CA ILE A 193 -2.08 16.76 13.73
C ILE A 193 -1.41 17.59 14.82
N ALA A 194 -0.09 17.60 14.79
CA ALA A 194 0.75 18.48 15.57
C ALA A 194 1.17 19.69 14.71
N TRP A 195 1.03 20.88 15.28
CA TRP A 195 1.31 22.15 14.63
C TRP A 195 2.52 22.84 15.26
N LYS A 196 3.22 23.63 14.45
CA LYS A 196 4.22 24.59 14.91
C LYS A 196 4.12 25.84 14.06
N ASP A 197 4.00 27.01 14.68
CA ASP A 197 3.84 28.29 13.98
C ASP A 197 2.70 28.24 12.93
N LYS A 198 1.58 27.59 13.28
CA LYS A 198 0.40 27.34 12.42
C LYS A 198 0.67 26.51 11.14
N LYS A 199 1.79 25.81 11.09
CA LYS A 199 2.15 24.89 10.00
C LYS A 199 2.20 23.46 10.52
N LEU A 200 1.80 22.52 9.68
CA LEU A 200 1.80 21.11 10.02
C LEU A 200 3.24 20.66 10.28
N LEU A 201 3.49 20.11 11.47
CA LEU A 201 4.79 19.59 11.89
C LEU A 201 4.83 18.06 11.82
N LEU A 202 3.73 17.40 12.20
CA LEU A 202 3.57 15.95 12.18
C LEU A 202 2.08 15.63 12.08
N TYR A 203 1.74 14.52 11.45
CA TYR A 203 0.40 13.97 11.56
C TYR A 203 0.41 12.45 11.62
N THR A 204 -0.62 11.89 12.26
CA THR A 204 -0.88 10.46 12.26
C THR A 204 -2.32 10.16 11.84
N ILE A 205 -2.52 8.99 11.24
CA ILE A 205 -3.83 8.47 10.85
C ILE A 205 -3.95 7.07 11.43
N SER A 206 -4.92 6.87 12.33
CA SER A 206 -5.28 5.55 12.85
C SER A 206 -6.54 5.02 12.19
N TYR A 207 -6.49 3.79 11.69
CA TYR A 207 -7.55 3.14 10.91
C TYR A 207 -7.46 1.62 11.02
N VAL A 208 -8.54 0.89 10.69
CA VAL A 208 -8.49 -0.57 10.52
C VAL A 208 -8.00 -0.92 9.12
N ASN A 209 -6.97 -1.75 9.03
CA ASN A 209 -6.48 -2.24 7.75
C ASN A 209 -7.43 -3.31 7.19
N PRO A 210 -8.00 -3.12 5.98
CA PRO A 210 -9.02 -4.03 5.43
C PRO A 210 -8.45 -5.42 5.07
N VAL A 211 -7.14 -5.54 4.90
CA VAL A 211 -6.49 -6.79 4.48
C VAL A 211 -6.36 -7.79 5.64
N ASN A 212 -6.07 -7.29 6.85
CA ASN A 212 -5.78 -8.16 8.01
C ASN A 212 -6.60 -7.81 9.27
N ASN A 213 -7.51 -6.85 9.17
CA ASN A 213 -8.40 -6.39 10.23
C ASN A 213 -7.68 -5.94 11.51
N LYS A 214 -6.43 -5.46 11.40
CA LYS A 214 -5.68 -4.88 12.51
C LYS A 214 -5.71 -3.37 12.45
N VAL A 215 -5.61 -2.72 13.61
CA VAL A 215 -5.47 -1.28 13.70
C VAL A 215 -4.06 -0.89 13.25
N TYR A 216 -3.99 0.01 12.27
CA TYR A 216 -2.77 0.56 11.72
C TYR A 216 -2.62 2.02 12.15
N LEU A 217 -1.37 2.45 12.29
CA LEU A 217 -0.98 3.83 12.48
C LEU A 217 -0.06 4.25 11.34
N PHE A 218 -0.56 5.13 10.47
CA PHE A 218 0.28 5.88 9.56
C PHE A 218 0.82 7.12 10.30
N ALA A 219 2.10 7.44 10.15
CA ALA A 219 2.71 8.65 10.67
C ALA A 219 3.58 9.34 9.62
N MET A 220 3.45 10.66 9.51
CA MET A 220 4.36 11.56 8.82
C MET A 220 5.13 12.37 9.86
N ASN A 221 6.42 12.09 10.00
CA ASN A 221 7.28 12.69 11.01
C ASN A 221 7.84 14.06 10.56
N PRO A 222 8.35 14.89 11.49
CA PRO A 222 8.88 16.21 11.15
C PRO A 222 10.08 16.19 10.18
N ASP A 223 10.84 15.09 10.16
CA ASP A 223 11.96 14.88 9.25
C ASP A 223 11.52 14.38 7.84
N GLY A 224 10.21 14.22 7.62
CA GLY A 224 9.62 13.71 6.39
C GLY A 224 9.65 12.18 6.27
N THR A 225 10.09 11.47 7.29
CA THR A 225 9.98 10.00 7.31
C THR A 225 8.53 9.57 7.48
N ILE A 226 8.17 8.48 6.80
CA ILE A 226 6.84 7.89 6.85
C ILE A 226 6.93 6.51 7.49
N SER A 227 6.03 6.21 8.41
CA SER A 227 5.74 4.85 8.88
C SER A 227 4.26 4.52 8.65
N ASP A 228 3.97 3.26 8.35
CA ASP A 228 2.61 2.74 8.25
C ASP A 228 2.65 1.26 8.64
N GLY A 229 1.99 0.92 9.75
CA GLY A 229 2.06 -0.43 10.29
C GLY A 229 1.09 -0.65 11.44
N PRO A 230 0.95 -1.91 11.89
CA PRO A 230 0.06 -2.23 12.99
C PRO A 230 0.50 -1.51 14.26
N VAL A 231 -0.48 -1.06 15.06
CA VAL A 231 -0.21 -0.57 16.40
C VAL A 231 0.31 -1.73 17.24
N SER A 232 1.54 -1.59 17.76
CA SER A 232 2.15 -2.58 18.64
C SER A 232 1.55 -2.46 20.04
N ARG A 233 1.02 -3.57 20.59
CA ARG A 233 0.82 -3.69 22.04
C ARG A 233 2.15 -3.91 22.76
#